data_AF-A0A6A5SRZ1-F1
#
_entry.id   AF-A0A6A5SRZ1-F1
#
_cell.length_a   1.000
_cell.length_b   1.000
_cell.length_c   1.000
_cell.angle_alpha   90.00
_cell.angle_beta   90.00
_cell.angle_gamma   90.00
#
_symmetry.space_group_name_H-M   'P 1'
#
loop_
_entity.id
_entity.type
_entity.pdbx_description
1 polymer ?
#
loop_
_entity_poly.entity_id
_entity_poly.type
_entity_poly.pdbx_seq_one_letter_code
_entity_poly.pdbx_strand_id
1 'polypeptide(L)'
;MAGEHRRPLQRNRLQTTQYWSQWHEPNVTILLGITETYPDTFIIIIIIIIIIIIGNATANATGYAGSPSAWEVKFTFLNTLTPTIRKIASIPEAKLRNGVVALPSNLSILIISDSQFGLLFHLDTRTGQSGVINNRPKFKPHQERQNKPVGFDINGMRIRDWRLYMSNSRWSSYCCR
;
A
#
# COMPACT_ATOMS: atom_id res chain seq x y z
N MET A 1 -40.61 51.29 21.42
CA MET A 1 -39.92 50.52 20.36
C MET A 1 -38.56 50.11 20.90
N ALA A 2 -38.46 48.91 21.48
CA ALA A 2 -37.21 48.37 22.01
C ALA A 2 -36.61 47.44 20.96
N GLY A 3 -35.42 47.78 20.46
CA GLY A 3 -34.68 46.99 19.49
C GLY A 3 -33.98 45.81 20.18
N GLU A 4 -34.25 44.62 19.68
CA GLU A 4 -33.69 43.36 20.16
C GLU A 4 -32.22 43.23 19.72
N HIS A 5 -31.28 43.51 20.61
CA HIS A 5 -29.85 43.25 20.40
C HIS A 5 -29.59 41.74 20.51
N ARG A 6 -29.63 41.01 19.39
CA ARG A 6 -29.10 39.65 19.33
C ARG A 6 -27.58 39.68 19.48
N ARG A 7 -27.08 39.13 20.59
CA ARG A 7 -25.65 38.82 20.75
C ARG A 7 -25.28 37.74 19.73
N PRO A 8 -24.17 37.88 18.96
CA PRO A 8 -23.71 36.81 18.09
C PRO A 8 -23.26 35.64 18.96
N LEU A 9 -23.73 34.43 18.61
CA LEU A 9 -23.19 33.17 19.11
C LEU A 9 -21.71 33.10 18.74
N GLN A 10 -20.83 33.22 19.72
CA GLN A 10 -19.42 32.85 19.61
C GLN A 10 -19.36 31.37 19.26
N ARG A 11 -19.14 31.04 17.98
CA ARG A 11 -18.74 29.69 17.58
C ARG A 11 -17.36 29.45 18.18
N ASN A 12 -17.29 28.65 19.24
CA ASN A 12 -16.06 28.01 19.67
C ASN A 12 -15.55 27.13 18.53
N ARG A 13 -14.74 27.72 17.65
CA ARG A 13 -13.93 26.98 16.69
C ARG A 13 -12.85 26.32 17.52
N LEU A 14 -12.98 25.01 17.78
CA LEU A 14 -11.87 24.20 18.25
C LEU A 14 -10.73 24.42 17.24
N GLN A 15 -9.74 25.24 17.60
CA GLN A 15 -8.50 25.32 16.85
C GLN A 15 -7.72 24.07 17.19
N THR A 16 -8.04 22.96 16.52
CA THR A 16 -7.14 21.81 16.48
C THR A 16 -5.96 22.22 15.62
N THR A 17 -4.83 22.53 16.25
CA THR A 17 -3.54 22.67 15.56
C THR A 17 -3.26 21.33 14.87
N GLN A 18 -3.43 21.29 13.55
CA GLN A 18 -3.17 20.11 12.75
C GLN A 18 -1.66 20.06 12.47
N TYR A 19 -0.96 19.14 13.12
CA TYR A 19 0.44 18.90 12.85
C TYR A 19 0.56 17.98 11.64
N TRP A 20 1.29 18.43 10.63
CA TRP A 20 1.58 17.65 9.42
C TRP A 20 3.08 17.34 9.39
N SER A 21 3.42 16.07 9.19
CA SER A 21 4.78 15.62 8.88
C SER A 21 4.84 15.14 7.44
N GLN A 22 5.80 15.63 6.66
CA GLN A 22 6.08 15.13 5.31
C GLN A 22 7.41 14.37 5.31
N TRP A 23 7.41 13.21 4.67
CA TRP A 23 8.62 12.44 4.39
C TRP A 23 8.83 12.40 2.88
N HIS A 24 10.10 12.49 2.46
CA HIS A 24 10.53 12.40 1.07
C HIS A 24 11.64 11.37 0.95
N GLU A 25 11.39 10.34 0.14
CA GLU A 25 12.40 9.41 -0.32
C GLU A 25 12.70 9.70 -1.79
N PRO A 26 13.95 10.05 -2.14
CA PRO A 26 14.31 10.34 -3.52
C PRO A 26 13.96 9.17 -4.44
N ASN A 27 13.43 9.49 -5.62
CA ASN A 27 13.07 8.53 -6.67
C ASN A 27 11.87 7.63 -6.36
N VAL A 28 11.21 7.76 -5.20
CA VAL A 28 9.90 7.13 -4.98
C VAL A 28 8.84 7.86 -5.78
N THR A 29 8.07 7.11 -6.56
CA THR A 29 7.06 7.68 -7.48
C THR A 29 5.65 7.22 -7.16
N ILE A 30 5.47 6.03 -6.57
CA ILE A 30 4.14 5.52 -6.17
C ILE A 30 4.21 4.80 -4.82
N LEU A 31 3.25 5.12 -3.95
CA LEU A 31 2.90 4.35 -2.77
C LEU A 31 1.70 3.46 -3.11
N LEU A 32 1.76 2.19 -2.75
CA LEU A 32 0.67 1.24 -3.01
C LEU A 32 0.12 0.68 -1.70
N GLY A 33 0.41 -0.58 -1.39
CA GLY A 33 -0.18 -1.27 -0.25
C GLY A 33 0.21 -0.64 1.09
N ILE A 34 -0.75 -0.54 2.00
CA ILE A 34 -0.54 -0.21 3.41
C ILE A 34 -1.23 -1.23 4.31
N THR A 35 -0.58 -1.62 5.40
CA THR A 35 -1.19 -2.42 6.48
C THR A 35 -0.63 -1.99 7.82
N GLU A 36 -1.45 -2.05 8.85
CA GLU A 36 -0.99 -1.93 10.24
C GLU A 36 -0.45 -3.30 10.71
N THR A 37 0.69 -3.30 11.40
CA THR A 37 1.32 -4.51 11.98
C THR A 37 1.38 -4.46 13.51
N TYR A 38 1.14 -3.30 14.11
CA TYR A 38 1.02 -3.08 15.53
C TYR A 38 0.33 -1.71 15.72
N PRO A 39 -0.36 -1.42 16.83
CA PRO A 39 -0.89 -0.09 17.08
C PRO A 39 0.11 1.01 16.70
N ASP A 40 -0.32 1.92 15.83
CA ASP A 40 0.46 3.06 15.34
C ASP A 40 1.72 2.69 14.54
N THR A 41 1.83 1.45 14.07
CA THR A 41 2.92 0.95 13.22
C THR A 41 2.37 0.41 11.91
N PHE A 42 2.74 1.06 10.81
CA PHE A 42 2.28 0.74 9.47
C PHE A 42 3.44 0.27 8.60
N ILE A 43 3.18 -0.75 7.79
CA ILE A 43 4.04 -1.11 6.68
C ILE A 43 3.46 -0.55 5.39
N ILE A 44 4.29 0.15 4.63
CA ILE A 44 3.97 0.72 3.33
C ILE A 44 4.83 0.03 2.27
N ILE A 45 4.19 -0.37 1.17
CA ILE A 45 4.86 -0.86 -0.01
C ILE A 45 5.05 0.29 -1.00
N ILE A 46 6.28 0.44 -1.44
CA ILE A 46 6.73 1.54 -2.30
C ILE A 46 7.28 0.98 -3.60
N ILE A 47 7.01 1.66 -4.72
CA ILE A 47 7.54 1.32 -6.04
C ILE A 47 8.16 2.55 -6.69
N ILE A 48 9.29 2.35 -7.37
CA ILE A 48 9.82 3.32 -8.33
C ILE A 48 9.35 2.90 -9.72
N ILE A 49 8.53 3.74 -10.33
CA ILE A 49 8.14 3.75 -11.74
C ILE A 49 8.87 4.92 -12.41
N ILE A 50 9.55 4.65 -13.54
CA ILE A 50 10.00 5.70 -14.43
C ILE A 50 8.85 6.00 -15.39
N ILE A 51 8.19 7.15 -15.25
CA ILE A 51 7.22 7.63 -16.23
C ILE A 51 8.01 8.36 -17.31
N ILE A 52 8.21 7.74 -18.47
CA ILE A 52 8.72 8.44 -19.65
C ILE A 52 7.54 9.21 -20.27
N ILE A 53 7.43 10.51 -19.98
CA ILE A 53 6.50 11.40 -20.69
C ILE A 53 7.24 11.97 -21.92
N ILE A 54 7.17 11.28 -23.05
CA ILE A 54 7.46 11.90 -24.35
C ILE A 54 6.13 12.06 -25.10
N GLY A 55 5.58 13.27 -25.09
CA GLY A 55 4.70 13.88 -26.12
C GLY A 55 3.36 13.21 -26.52
N ASN A 56 3.15 11.94 -26.22
CA ASN A 56 1.92 11.18 -26.37
C ASN A 56 2.06 10.02 -25.40
N ALA A 57 1.18 9.94 -24.40
CA ALA A 57 1.28 9.02 -23.27
C ALA A 57 1.60 7.58 -23.73
N THR A 58 2.87 7.19 -23.68
CA THR A 58 3.27 5.79 -23.74
C THR A 58 3.09 5.26 -22.33
N ALA A 59 1.91 4.67 -22.11
CA ALA A 59 1.48 4.08 -20.87
C ALA A 59 2.33 2.85 -20.50
N ASN A 60 3.64 3.01 -20.27
CA ASN A 60 4.55 1.97 -19.79
C ASN A 60 4.85 2.15 -18.30
N ALA A 61 3.81 2.11 -17.46
CA ALA A 61 3.93 2.00 -16.00
C ALA A 61 4.41 0.60 -15.55
N THR A 62 5.55 0.14 -16.08
CA THR A 62 6.19 -1.08 -15.60
C THR A 62 7.11 -0.72 -14.43
N GLY A 63 6.88 -1.30 -13.26
CA GLY A 63 7.81 -1.18 -12.13
C GLY A 63 9.22 -1.64 -12.54
N TYR A 64 10.24 -0.87 -12.20
CA TYR A 64 11.63 -1.25 -12.49
C TYR A 64 12.02 -2.45 -11.61
N ALA A 65 12.63 -3.47 -12.20
CA ALA A 65 13.07 -4.65 -11.45
C ALA A 65 14.05 -4.22 -10.35
N GLY A 66 13.83 -4.65 -9.10
CA GLY A 66 14.64 -4.22 -7.96
C GLY A 66 14.22 -2.92 -7.27
N SER A 67 13.29 -2.15 -7.85
CA SER A 67 12.83 -0.93 -7.22
C SER A 67 11.88 -1.09 -6.03
N PRO A 68 11.01 -2.11 -5.98
CA PRO A 68 9.98 -2.04 -4.98
C PRO A 68 10.55 -2.45 -3.61
N SER A 69 10.06 -1.82 -2.55
CA SER A 69 10.57 -1.98 -1.19
C SER A 69 9.47 -1.86 -0.16
N ALA A 70 9.71 -2.45 1.02
CA ALA A 70 8.82 -2.34 2.17
C ALA A 70 9.44 -1.39 3.20
N TRP A 71 8.61 -0.49 3.71
CA TRP A 71 9.00 0.54 4.67
C TRP A 71 8.10 0.48 5.90
N GLU A 72 8.69 0.64 7.07
CA GLU A 72 7.99 0.75 8.34
C GLU A 72 7.87 2.22 8.73
N VAL A 73 6.66 2.61 9.11
CA VAL A 73 6.33 3.93 9.66
C VAL A 73 5.77 3.71 11.05
N LYS A 74 6.46 4.23 12.07
CA LYS A 74 6.01 4.21 13.47
C LYS A 74 5.60 5.59 13.91
N PHE A 75 4.37 5.73 14.35
CA PHE A 75 3.85 6.92 15.01
C PHE A 75 4.00 6.69 16.52
N THR A 76 5.13 7.09 17.09
CA THR A 76 5.34 6.96 18.54
C THR A 76 4.51 8.00 19.29
N PHE A 77 3.54 7.55 20.10
CA PHE A 77 2.92 8.40 21.09
C PHE A 77 3.92 8.71 22.20
N LEU A 78 4.26 9.99 22.34
CA LEU A 78 4.12 10.76 23.58
C LEU A 78 4.80 12.13 23.50
N ASN A 79 5.82 12.35 22.64
CA ASN A 79 6.54 13.64 22.59
C ASN A 79 7.16 14.01 21.22
N THR A 80 6.91 13.24 20.16
CA THR A 80 7.50 13.48 18.84
C THR A 80 6.42 13.66 17.79
N LEU A 81 6.35 14.84 17.17
CA LEU A 81 5.43 15.14 16.06
C LEU A 81 5.86 14.47 14.74
N THR A 82 7.02 13.82 14.72
CA THR A 82 7.63 13.21 13.54
C THR A 82 7.62 11.69 13.67
N PRO A 83 7.04 10.95 12.71
CA PRO A 83 7.09 9.49 12.71
C PRO A 83 8.51 8.99 12.44
N THR A 84 8.84 7.82 12.99
CA THR A 84 10.07 7.11 12.64
C THR A 84 9.82 6.30 11.37
N ILE A 85 10.66 6.48 10.35
CA ILE A 85 10.52 5.80 9.07
C ILE A 85 11.80 5.03 8.78
N ARG A 86 11.69 3.74 8.42
CA ARG A 86 12.85 2.93 8.01
C ARG A 86 12.50 1.95 6.90
N LYS A 87 13.47 1.67 6.03
CA LYS A 87 13.38 0.60 5.05
C LYS A 87 13.54 -0.76 5.75
N ILE A 88 12.65 -1.71 5.44
CA ILE A 88 12.74 -3.09 5.92
C ILE A 88 13.52 -3.94 4.94
N ALA A 89 13.08 -3.96 3.68
CA ALA A 89 13.62 -4.84 2.66
C ALA A 89 13.38 -4.29 1.25
N SER A 90 14.30 -4.61 0.34
CA SER A 90 14.02 -4.63 -1.10
C SER A 90 13.36 -5.97 -1.44
N ILE A 91 12.39 -6.00 -2.36
CA ILE A 91 11.80 -7.26 -2.85
C ILE A 91 11.86 -7.25 -4.38
N PRO A 92 13.05 -7.54 -4.95
CA PRO A 92 13.32 -7.34 -6.38
C PRO A 92 12.49 -8.26 -7.29
N GLU A 93 11.97 -9.36 -6.77
CA GLU A 93 11.23 -10.38 -7.51
C GLU A 93 9.79 -9.95 -7.85
N ALA A 94 9.25 -8.98 -7.12
CA ALA A 94 7.89 -8.48 -7.33
C ALA A 94 7.90 -7.20 -8.17
N LYS A 95 6.97 -7.07 -9.13
CA LYS A 95 6.96 -5.93 -10.08
C LYS A 95 5.88 -4.88 -9.80
N LEU A 96 4.65 -5.29 -9.45
CA LEU A 96 3.57 -4.33 -9.15
C LEU A 96 2.80 -4.74 -7.90
N ARG A 97 3.28 -4.32 -6.73
CA ARG A 97 2.76 -4.70 -5.42
C ARG A 97 1.63 -3.83 -4.91
N ASN A 98 0.40 -4.16 -5.29
CA ASN A 98 -0.77 -3.33 -4.97
C ASN A 98 -1.34 -3.61 -3.58
N GLY A 99 -1.55 -4.88 -3.23
CA GLY A 99 -2.10 -5.29 -1.94
C GLY A 99 -1.03 -5.71 -0.94
N VAL A 100 -1.25 -5.38 0.33
CA VAL A 100 -0.50 -5.93 1.47
C VAL A 100 -1.46 -6.18 2.64
N VAL A 101 -1.21 -7.25 3.39
CA VAL A 101 -1.93 -7.55 4.63
C VAL A 101 -1.01 -8.28 5.60
N ALA A 102 -1.05 -7.94 6.89
CA ALA A 102 -0.35 -8.67 7.94
C ALA A 102 -1.10 -9.97 8.30
N LEU A 103 -0.37 -11.05 8.57
CA LEU A 103 -0.96 -12.28 9.09
C LEU A 103 -1.42 -12.07 10.53
N PRO A 104 -2.71 -12.30 10.87
CA PRO A 104 -3.21 -12.07 12.23
C PRO A 104 -2.52 -12.93 13.30
N SER A 105 -2.05 -14.12 12.94
CA SER A 105 -1.32 -15.01 13.84
C SER A 105 0.15 -14.63 14.03
N ASN A 106 0.70 -13.80 13.14
CA ASN A 106 2.08 -13.32 13.21
C ASN A 106 2.22 -12.03 12.41
N LEU A 107 2.13 -10.89 13.10
CA LEU A 107 2.13 -9.56 12.48
C LEU A 107 3.47 -9.18 11.85
N SER A 108 4.54 -9.95 12.10
CA SER A 108 5.81 -9.81 11.37
C SER A 108 5.79 -10.42 9.98
N ILE A 109 4.78 -11.23 9.64
CA ILE A 109 4.67 -11.83 8.31
C ILE A 109 3.60 -11.09 7.51
N LEU A 110 4.01 -10.57 6.36
CA LEU A 110 3.12 -9.92 5.41
C LEU A 110 2.81 -10.85 4.25
N ILE A 111 1.58 -10.81 3.77
CA ILE A 111 1.21 -11.30 2.44
C ILE A 111 1.11 -10.11 1.51
N ILE A 112 1.78 -10.20 0.37
CA ILE A 112 1.85 -9.14 -0.63
C ILE A 112 1.39 -9.68 -1.98
N SER A 113 0.51 -8.98 -2.67
CA SER A 113 0.09 -9.35 -4.03
C SER A 113 0.96 -8.68 -5.07
N ASP A 114 1.26 -9.38 -6.17
CA ASP A 114 1.80 -8.80 -7.39
C ASP A 114 0.72 -8.80 -8.46
N SER A 115 0.17 -7.62 -8.75
CA SER A 115 -0.90 -7.44 -9.72
C SER A 115 -0.46 -7.74 -11.15
N GLN A 116 0.82 -7.57 -11.47
CA GLN A 116 1.34 -7.76 -12.83
C GLN A 116 1.50 -9.24 -13.17
N PHE A 117 1.92 -10.06 -12.21
CA PHE A 117 2.14 -11.49 -12.43
C PHE A 117 1.09 -12.40 -11.81
N GLY A 118 0.21 -11.88 -10.96
CA GLY A 118 -0.77 -12.70 -10.26
C GLY A 118 -0.13 -13.59 -9.22
N LEU A 119 0.88 -13.09 -8.51
CA LEU A 119 1.61 -13.84 -7.49
C LEU A 119 1.23 -13.35 -6.10
N LEU A 120 1.31 -14.25 -5.13
CA LEU A 120 1.34 -13.88 -3.72
C LEU A 120 2.72 -14.15 -3.18
N PHE A 121 3.27 -13.17 -2.46
CA PHE A 121 4.54 -13.24 -1.77
C PHE A 121 4.32 -13.22 -0.27
N HIS A 122 5.23 -13.82 0.49
CA HIS A 122 5.42 -13.49 1.89
C HIS A 122 6.62 -12.56 2.07
N LEU A 123 6.62 -11.79 3.16
CA LEU A 123 7.77 -11.05 3.67
C LEU A 123 7.80 -11.16 5.20
N ASP A 124 8.91 -11.63 5.78
CA ASP A 124 9.20 -11.48 7.21
C ASP A 124 9.84 -10.10 7.45
N THR A 125 9.16 -9.24 8.20
CA THR A 125 9.60 -7.86 8.43
C THR A 125 10.77 -7.75 9.42
N ARG A 126 11.09 -8.82 10.15
CA ARG A 126 12.23 -8.85 11.06
C ARG A 126 13.52 -9.18 10.32
N THR A 127 13.45 -10.11 9.36
CA THR A 127 14.62 -10.62 8.63
C THR A 127 14.76 -10.01 7.24
N GLY A 128 13.69 -9.44 6.69
CA GLY A 128 13.60 -8.98 5.32
C GLY A 128 13.49 -10.11 4.28
N GLN A 129 13.42 -11.37 4.72
CA GLN A 129 13.29 -12.51 3.83
C GLN A 129 11.91 -12.56 3.17
N SER A 130 11.88 -12.87 1.89
CA SER A 130 10.66 -12.92 1.10
C SER A 130 10.68 -14.07 0.11
N GLY A 131 9.49 -14.46 -0.38
CA GLY A 131 9.36 -15.50 -1.38
C GLY A 131 7.93 -15.71 -1.85
N VAL A 132 7.77 -16.36 -3.01
CA VAL A 132 6.45 -16.67 -3.58
C VAL A 132 5.77 -17.75 -2.74
N ILE A 133 4.54 -17.48 -2.30
CA ILE A 133 3.69 -18.44 -1.59
C ILE A 133 2.55 -18.99 -2.45
N ASN A 134 2.22 -18.32 -3.57
CA ASN A 134 1.18 -18.81 -4.47
C ASN A 134 1.38 -18.31 -5.91
N ASN A 135 1.21 -19.23 -6.86
CA ASN A 135 1.33 -19.01 -8.31
C ASN A 135 0.26 -19.82 -9.06
N ARG A 136 -1.01 -19.62 -8.69
CA ARG A 136 -2.12 -20.33 -9.35
C ARG A 136 -2.54 -19.61 -10.63
N PRO A 137 -2.92 -20.33 -11.70
CA PRO A 137 -3.40 -19.73 -12.95
C PRO A 137 -4.55 -18.74 -12.76
N LYS A 138 -5.44 -18.99 -11.79
CA LYS A 138 -6.60 -18.12 -11.47
C LYS A 138 -6.24 -16.71 -11.00
N PHE A 139 -5.00 -16.50 -10.58
CA PHE A 139 -4.50 -15.21 -10.11
C PHE A 139 -3.82 -14.40 -11.20
N LYS A 140 -3.49 -15.03 -12.33
CA LYS A 140 -2.75 -14.37 -13.41
C LYS A 140 -3.69 -13.48 -14.21
N PRO A 141 -3.21 -12.34 -14.73
CA PRO A 141 -3.99 -11.53 -15.67
C PRO A 141 -4.38 -12.33 -16.92
N HIS A 142 -5.44 -11.87 -17.62
CA HIS A 142 -5.75 -12.35 -18.96
C HIS A 142 -4.49 -12.29 -19.82
N GLN A 143 -4.26 -13.30 -20.66
CA GLN A 143 -3.02 -13.42 -21.43
C GLN A 143 -2.71 -12.17 -22.26
N GLU A 144 -3.75 -11.52 -22.80
CA GLU A 144 -3.67 -10.24 -23.52
C GLU A 144 -3.18 -9.04 -22.68
N ARG A 145 -3.27 -9.13 -21.34
CA ARG A 145 -2.83 -8.11 -20.38
C ARG A 145 -1.56 -8.51 -19.61
N GLN A 146 -1.09 -9.75 -19.75
CA GLN A 146 0.16 -10.18 -19.14
C GLN A 146 1.32 -9.38 -19.72
N ASN A 147 2.22 -8.91 -18.87
CA ASN A 147 3.36 -8.05 -19.23
C ASN A 147 2.96 -6.72 -19.89
N LYS A 148 1.67 -6.35 -19.87
CA LYS A 148 1.24 -5.02 -20.26
C LYS A 148 1.27 -4.10 -19.04
N PRO A 149 1.52 -2.80 -19.24
CA PRO A 149 1.72 -1.85 -18.14
C PRO A 149 0.46 -1.57 -17.31
N VAL A 150 -0.69 -2.07 -17.76
CA VAL A 150 -2.03 -1.85 -17.21
C VAL A 150 -2.67 -3.16 -16.73
N GLY A 151 -1.87 -4.22 -16.55
CA GLY A 151 -2.30 -5.49 -15.99
C GLY A 151 -2.59 -5.37 -14.49
N PHE A 152 -3.64 -4.66 -14.12
CA PHE A 152 -4.16 -4.67 -12.75
C PHE A 152 -4.99 -5.93 -12.57
N ASP A 153 -4.52 -6.85 -11.73
CA ASP A 153 -5.22 -8.10 -11.38
C ASP A 153 -5.56 -8.10 -9.88
N ILE A 154 -4.87 -8.88 -9.05
CA ILE A 154 -5.06 -8.88 -7.59
C ILE A 154 -4.72 -7.50 -7.04
N ASN A 155 -5.67 -6.86 -6.35
CA ASN A 155 -5.49 -5.55 -5.75
C ASN A 155 -5.49 -5.65 -4.23
N GLY A 156 -6.48 -5.03 -3.58
CA GLY A 156 -6.61 -4.99 -2.13
C GLY A 156 -6.83 -6.37 -1.52
N MET A 157 -6.19 -6.60 -0.38
CA MET A 157 -6.27 -7.85 0.38
C MET A 157 -6.76 -7.60 1.81
N ARG A 158 -7.51 -8.56 2.35
CA ARG A 158 -7.99 -8.57 3.74
C ARG A 158 -7.99 -10.00 4.25
N ILE A 159 -7.67 -10.19 5.52
CA ILE A 159 -7.83 -11.48 6.21
C ILE A 159 -8.99 -11.34 7.18
N ARG A 160 -9.92 -12.30 7.12
CA ARG A 160 -11.04 -12.39 8.07
C ARG A 160 -11.37 -13.87 8.28
N ASP A 161 -11.58 -14.27 9.53
CA ASP A 161 -11.95 -15.65 9.89
C ASP A 161 -11.04 -16.70 9.23
N TRP A 162 -9.72 -16.47 9.32
CA TRP A 162 -8.67 -17.34 8.75
C TRP A 162 -8.69 -17.48 7.23
N ARG A 163 -9.39 -16.61 6.50
CA ARG A 163 -9.47 -16.60 5.05
C ARG A 163 -8.89 -15.31 4.47
N LEU A 164 -8.09 -15.46 3.42
CA LEU A 164 -7.59 -14.35 2.62
C LEU A 164 -8.62 -13.98 1.54
N TYR A 165 -9.13 -12.76 1.62
CA TYR A 165 -9.98 -12.13 0.63
C TYR A 165 -9.17 -11.15 -0.19
N MET A 166 -9.41 -11.14 -1.49
CA MET A 166 -8.75 -10.24 -2.42
C MET A 166 -9.73 -9.75 -3.47
N SER A 167 -9.62 -8.48 -3.84
CA SER A 167 -10.27 -7.98 -5.05
C SER A 167 -9.41 -8.30 -6.27
N ASN A 168 -10.08 -8.65 -7.36
CA ASN A 168 -9.41 -9.02 -8.60
C ASN A 168 -10.08 -8.27 -9.77
N SER A 169 -9.32 -7.35 -10.38
CA SER A 169 -9.77 -6.55 -11.53
C SER A 169 -10.03 -7.39 -12.78
N ARG A 170 -9.46 -8.59 -12.87
CA ARG A 170 -9.75 -9.56 -13.93
C ARG A 170 -11.19 -10.05 -13.86
N TRP A 171 -11.72 -10.27 -12.65
CA TRP A 171 -12.95 -11.06 -12.46
C TRP A 171 -14.16 -10.24 -12.03
N SER A 172 -14.02 -8.96 -11.70
CA SER A 172 -15.12 -8.10 -11.19
C SER A 172 -15.96 -8.71 -10.05
N SER A 173 -15.52 -9.81 -9.42
CA SER A 173 -16.25 -10.55 -8.38
C SER A 173 -15.32 -11.51 -7.60
N TYR A 174 -15.60 -11.64 -6.30
CA TYR A 174 -14.76 -12.24 -5.24
C TYR A 174 -14.65 -13.78 -5.27
N CYS A 175 -13.52 -14.27 -4.74
CA CYS A 175 -13.33 -15.53 -3.98
C CYS A 175 -12.36 -16.56 -4.58
N CYS A 176 -11.56 -17.17 -3.70
CA CYS A 176 -10.82 -18.39 -3.92
C CYS A 176 -11.16 -19.37 -2.81
N ARG A 177 -11.85 -20.46 -3.15
CA ARG A 177 -11.80 -21.71 -2.37
C ARG A 177 -10.37 -22.29 -2.43
#